data_AF-A0A5Y4W4I4-F1
#
_entry.id   AF-A0A5Y4W4I4-F1
#
_cell.length_a   1.000
_cell.length_b   1.000
_cell.length_c   1.000
_cell.angle_alpha   90.00
_cell.angle_beta   90.00
_cell.angle_gamma   90.00
#
_symmetry.space_group_name_H-M   'P 1'
#
loop_
_entity.id
_entity.type
_entity.pdbx_description
1 polymer ?
#
loop_
_entity_poly.entity_id
_entity_poly.type
_entity_poly.pdbx_seq_one_letter_code
_entity_poly.pdbx_strand_id
1 'polypeptide(L)'
;MNASDTIALWTALGTWLAAIATVITAVITGLALCVAFKTLHSWKDKEKFMQLVRVKRSVFAYRQKVESMPNMKHDNAKINDYLQNVLQPALTDIFHEMELAGLKGDRCTEAQLFNELFAAQKKYEEDHLDWAYLFKCSIKLQEAIDVSF
;
A
#
# COMPACT_ATOMS: atom_id res chain seq x y z
N MET A 1 -62.65 -24.60 -28.91
CA MET A 1 -61.43 -24.74 -28.09
C MET A 1 -61.86 -24.77 -26.64
N ASN A 2 -61.53 -25.84 -25.91
CA ASN A 2 -61.87 -25.93 -24.49
C ASN A 2 -60.96 -24.98 -23.68
N ALA A 3 -61.47 -24.43 -22.58
CA ALA A 3 -60.72 -23.50 -21.74
C ALA A 3 -59.36 -24.08 -21.27
N SER A 4 -59.25 -25.40 -21.10
CA SER A 4 -58.00 -26.07 -20.76
C SER A 4 -56.93 -25.94 -21.84
N ASP A 5 -57.32 -25.99 -23.12
CA ASP A 5 -56.39 -25.98 -24.25
C ASP A 5 -55.80 -24.58 -24.45
N THR A 6 -56.62 -23.55 -24.23
CA THR A 6 -56.17 -22.15 -24.27
C THR A 6 -55.19 -21.86 -23.14
N ILE A 7 -55.47 -22.34 -21.91
CA ILE A 7 -54.58 -22.16 -20.74
C ILE A 7 -53.25 -22.90 -20.95
N ALA A 8 -53.27 -24.11 -21.50
CA ALA A 8 -52.08 -24.88 -21.83
C ALA A 8 -51.18 -24.18 -22.87
N LEU A 9 -51.80 -23.54 -23.87
CA LEU A 9 -51.08 -22.82 -24.92
C LEU A 9 -50.44 -21.52 -24.39
N TRP A 10 -51.15 -20.78 -23.54
CA TRP A 10 -50.62 -19.58 -22.87
C TRP A 10 -49.51 -19.91 -21.86
N THR A 11 -49.62 -21.01 -21.13
CA THR A 11 -48.55 -21.46 -20.21
C THR A 11 -47.31 -21.92 -20.97
N ALA A 12 -47.48 -22.70 -22.04
CA ALA A 12 -46.36 -23.07 -22.93
C ALA A 12 -45.67 -21.83 -23.53
N LEU A 13 -46.46 -20.82 -23.94
CA LEU A 13 -45.97 -19.52 -24.40
C LEU A 13 -45.26 -18.71 -23.29
N GLY A 14 -45.69 -18.81 -22.04
CA GLY A 14 -45.01 -18.19 -20.91
C GLY A 14 -43.66 -18.86 -20.61
N THR A 15 -43.60 -20.19 -20.68
CA THR A 15 -42.41 -20.97 -20.33
C THR A 15 -41.26 -20.79 -21.33
N TRP A 16 -41.52 -20.73 -22.64
CA TRP A 16 -40.44 -20.48 -23.61
C TRP A 16 -39.88 -19.05 -23.52
N LEU A 17 -40.73 -18.05 -23.28
CA LEU A 17 -40.29 -16.67 -23.06
C LEU A 17 -39.44 -16.57 -21.78
N ALA A 18 -39.86 -17.23 -20.71
CA ALA A 18 -39.08 -17.31 -19.47
C ALA A 18 -37.73 -18.02 -19.71
N ALA A 19 -37.70 -19.10 -20.49
CA ALA A 19 -36.46 -19.80 -20.84
C ALA A 19 -35.49 -18.94 -21.66
N ILE A 20 -35.99 -18.09 -22.57
CA ILE A 20 -35.14 -17.13 -23.29
C ILE A 20 -34.62 -16.05 -22.35
N ALA A 21 -35.48 -15.52 -21.47
CA ALA A 21 -35.10 -14.52 -20.49
C ALA A 21 -34.01 -15.03 -19.53
N THR A 22 -34.07 -16.30 -19.10
CA THR A 22 -33.03 -16.89 -18.23
C THR A 22 -31.70 -17.07 -18.96
N VAL A 23 -31.70 -17.46 -20.24
CA VAL A 23 -30.48 -17.54 -21.05
C VAL A 23 -29.84 -16.16 -21.22
N ILE A 24 -30.63 -15.14 -21.58
CA ILE A 24 -30.13 -13.77 -21.71
C ILE A 24 -29.56 -13.26 -20.38
N THR A 25 -30.25 -13.51 -19.27
CA THR A 25 -29.79 -13.13 -17.93
C THR A 25 -28.50 -13.85 -17.55
N ALA A 26 -28.35 -15.14 -17.90
CA ALA A 26 -27.12 -15.89 -17.67
C ALA A 26 -25.93 -15.33 -18.46
N VAL A 27 -26.15 -14.92 -19.72
CA VAL A 27 -25.12 -14.28 -20.56
C VAL A 27 -24.69 -12.94 -19.96
N ILE A 28 -25.65 -12.09 -19.57
CA ILE A 28 -25.37 -10.79 -18.95
C ILE A 28 -24.61 -10.98 -17.62
N THR A 29 -25.04 -11.94 -16.80
CA THR A 29 -24.40 -12.26 -15.52
C THR A 29 -22.97 -12.74 -15.74
N GLY A 30 -22.74 -13.61 -16.73
CA GLY A 30 -21.39 -14.06 -17.10
C GLY A 30 -20.47 -12.92 -17.52
N LEU A 31 -20.96 -11.99 -18.35
CA LEU A 31 -20.21 -10.80 -18.75
C LEU A 31 -19.88 -9.89 -17.55
N ALA A 32 -20.85 -9.65 -16.68
CA ALA A 32 -20.66 -8.86 -15.45
C ALA A 32 -19.60 -9.49 -14.53
N LEU A 33 -19.60 -10.82 -14.40
CA LEU A 33 -18.65 -11.56 -13.59
C LEU A 33 -17.22 -11.46 -14.17
N CYS A 34 -17.08 -11.54 -15.49
CA CYS A 34 -15.79 -11.30 -16.16
C CYS A 34 -15.26 -9.88 -15.93
N VAL A 35 -16.12 -8.85 -16.02
CA VAL A 35 -15.74 -7.46 -15.76
C VAL A 35 -15.37 -7.26 -14.29
N ALA A 36 -16.16 -7.81 -13.36
CA ALA A 36 -15.87 -7.76 -11.93
C ALA A 36 -14.53 -8.41 -11.60
N PHE A 37 -14.22 -9.57 -12.20
CA PHE A 37 -12.95 -10.27 -11.99
C PHE A 37 -11.75 -9.44 -12.47
N LYS A 38 -11.83 -8.84 -13.67
CA LYS A 38 -10.78 -7.93 -14.16
C LYS A 38 -10.63 -6.70 -13.28
N THR A 39 -11.74 -6.15 -12.80
CA THR A 39 -11.74 -4.96 -11.95
C THR A 39 -11.10 -5.25 -10.60
N LEU A 40 -11.39 -6.42 -10.00
CA LEU A 40 -10.77 -6.86 -8.75
C LEU A 40 -9.26 -7.04 -8.88
N HIS A 41 -8.79 -7.62 -10.00
CA HIS A 41 -7.36 -7.78 -10.24
C HIS A 41 -6.67 -6.41 -10.38
N SER A 42 -7.23 -5.52 -11.21
CA SER A 42 -6.70 -4.16 -11.37
C SER A 42 -6.72 -3.37 -10.05
N TRP A 43 -7.75 -3.56 -9.23
CA TRP A 43 -7.85 -2.91 -7.92
C TRP A 43 -6.77 -3.39 -6.97
N LYS A 44 -6.49 -4.69 -6.94
CA LYS A 44 -5.42 -5.28 -6.13
C LYS A 44 -4.04 -4.75 -6.53
N ASP A 45 -3.78 -4.61 -7.82
CA ASP A 45 -2.49 -4.07 -8.31
C ASP A 45 -2.37 -2.57 -7.99
N LYS A 46 -3.46 -1.80 -8.14
CA LYS A 46 -3.51 -0.40 -7.71
C LYS A 46 -3.27 -0.25 -6.21
N GLU A 47 -3.82 -1.14 -5.38
CA GLU A 47 -3.65 -1.09 -3.94
C GLU A 47 -2.19 -1.35 -3.54
N LYS A 48 -1.53 -2.34 -4.15
CA LYS A 48 -0.09 -2.59 -3.97
C LYS A 48 0.76 -1.39 -4.40
N PHE A 49 0.46 -0.80 -5.55
CA PHE A 49 1.16 0.40 -6.03
C PHE A 49 1.00 1.56 -5.03
N MET A 50 -0.23 1.80 -4.57
CA MET A 50 -0.51 2.85 -3.58
C MET A 50 0.19 2.60 -2.25
N GLN A 51 0.33 1.35 -1.81
CA GLN A 51 1.10 1.01 -0.62
C GLN A 51 2.58 1.33 -0.81
N LEU A 52 3.20 0.94 -1.93
CA LEU A 52 4.61 1.29 -2.22
C LEU A 52 4.84 2.81 -2.27
N VAL A 53 3.90 3.56 -2.84
CA VAL A 53 3.93 5.04 -2.84
C VAL A 53 3.88 5.59 -1.41
N ARG A 54 3.06 5.01 -0.52
CA ARG A 54 3.00 5.43 0.89
C ARG A 54 4.31 5.16 1.62
N VAL A 55 4.92 3.99 1.42
CA VAL A 55 6.25 3.68 1.97
C VAL A 55 7.30 4.70 1.48
N LYS A 56 7.34 4.96 0.18
CA LYS A 56 8.29 5.94 -0.39
C LYS A 56 8.08 7.34 0.20
N ARG A 57 6.82 7.73 0.39
CA ARG A 57 6.46 9.02 0.98
C ARG A 57 6.84 9.12 2.46
N SER A 58 6.65 8.06 3.25
CA SER A 58 7.04 8.06 4.67
C SER A 58 8.57 8.16 4.83
N VAL A 59 9.33 7.44 4.00
CA VAL A 59 10.80 7.54 3.97
C VAL A 59 11.27 8.93 3.55
N PHE A 60 10.63 9.52 2.53
CA PHE A 60 10.94 10.90 2.12
C PHE A 60 10.67 11.92 3.23
N ALA A 61 9.53 11.80 3.93
CA ALA A 61 9.18 12.67 5.04
C ALA A 61 10.18 12.56 6.20
N TYR A 62 10.63 11.35 6.51
CA TYR A 62 11.70 11.12 7.48
C TYR A 62 13.01 11.77 7.06
N ARG A 63 13.44 11.59 5.81
CA ARG A 63 14.66 12.21 5.27
C ARG A 63 14.64 13.73 5.40
N GLN A 64 13.51 14.37 5.06
CA GLN A 64 13.36 15.83 5.22
C GLN A 64 13.54 16.29 6.67
N LYS A 65 13.07 15.49 7.64
CA LYS A 65 13.28 15.76 9.07
C LYS A 65 14.75 15.66 9.44
N VAL A 66 15.44 14.60 9.00
CA VAL A 66 16.90 14.43 9.21
C VAL A 66 17.68 15.59 8.59
N GLU A 67 17.32 16.02 7.38
CA GLU A 67 17.95 17.14 6.66
C GLU A 67 17.88 18.45 7.43
N SER A 68 16.83 18.64 8.25
CA SER A 68 16.63 19.86 9.02
C SER A 68 17.43 19.92 10.33
N MET A 69 17.98 18.79 10.80
CA MET A 69 18.66 18.70 12.10
C MET A 69 19.88 19.63 12.26
N PRO A 70 20.74 19.83 11.25
CA PRO A 70 21.89 20.75 11.37
C PRO A 70 21.48 22.20 11.73
N ASN A 71 20.24 22.61 11.44
CA ASN A 71 19.73 23.94 11.79
C ASN A 71 19.58 24.15 13.31
N MET A 72 19.65 23.09 14.12
CA MET A 72 19.48 23.12 15.58
C MET A 72 20.75 23.55 16.33
N LYS A 73 21.79 24.01 15.62
CA LYS A 73 23.02 24.61 16.17
C LYS A 73 23.73 23.75 17.24
N HIS A 74 23.65 22.42 17.15
CA HIS A 74 24.26 21.50 18.12
C HIS A 74 23.74 21.66 19.56
N ASP A 75 22.51 22.16 19.72
CA ASP A 75 21.82 22.18 21.02
C ASP A 75 21.32 20.76 21.35
N ASN A 76 22.12 20.00 22.10
CA ASN A 76 21.85 18.60 22.41
C ASN A 76 20.47 18.38 23.05
N ALA A 77 19.98 19.32 23.87
CA ALA A 77 18.66 19.20 24.48
C ALA A 77 17.54 19.28 23.43
N LYS A 78 17.66 20.21 22.47
CA LYS A 78 16.71 20.31 21.36
C LYS A 78 16.83 19.16 20.37
N ILE A 79 18.05 18.67 20.13
CA ILE A 79 18.28 17.52 19.25
C ILE A 79 17.63 16.29 19.86
N ASN A 80 17.79 16.05 21.16
CA ASN A 80 17.19 14.92 21.84
C ASN A 80 15.65 15.01 21.84
N ASP A 81 15.10 16.20 22.11
CA ASP A 81 13.65 16.45 22.00
C ASP A 81 13.14 16.18 20.58
N TYR A 82 13.86 16.65 19.55
CA TYR A 82 13.53 16.41 18.15
C TYR A 82 13.63 14.93 17.75
N LEU A 83 14.63 14.21 18.27
CA LEU A 83 14.78 12.78 18.04
C LEU A 83 13.58 12.01 18.58
N GLN A 84 13.19 12.27 19.83
CA GLN A 84 12.11 11.57 20.50
C GLN A 84 10.72 11.94 19.96
N ASN A 85 10.48 13.22 19.69
CA ASN A 85 9.15 13.72 19.34
C ASN A 85 8.91 13.85 17.83
N VAL A 86 9.97 13.84 16.99
CA VAL A 86 9.84 14.06 15.54
C VAL A 86 10.42 12.93 14.69
N LEU A 87 11.67 12.48 14.96
CA LEU A 87 12.27 11.38 14.19
C LEU A 87 11.72 10.01 14.59
N GLN A 88 11.62 9.70 15.89
CA GLN A 88 11.17 8.39 16.35
C GLN A 88 9.76 8.03 15.84
N PRO A 89 8.77 8.95 15.87
CA PRO A 89 7.47 8.70 15.24
C PRO A 89 7.60 8.51 13.73
N ALA A 90 8.41 9.32 13.04
CA ALA A 90 8.61 9.20 11.60
C ALA A 90 9.25 7.86 11.19
N LEU A 91 10.18 7.36 12.00
CA LEU A 91 10.79 6.05 11.81
C LEU A 91 9.77 4.93 12.01
N THR A 92 8.88 5.11 12.98
CA THR A 92 7.77 4.18 13.25
C THR A 92 6.77 4.16 12.08
N ASP A 93 6.47 5.31 11.49
CA ASP A 93 5.61 5.40 10.31
C ASP A 93 6.21 4.65 9.11
N ILE A 94 7.53 4.74 8.90
CA ILE A 94 8.22 3.94 7.88
C ILE A 94 8.03 2.46 8.15
N PHE A 95 8.32 2.02 9.38
CA PHE A 95 8.18 0.61 9.75
C PHE A 95 6.76 0.11 9.49
N HIS A 96 5.75 0.87 9.92
CA HIS A 96 4.36 0.49 9.76
C HIS A 96 3.95 0.38 8.28
N GLU A 97 4.31 1.36 7.45
CA GLU A 97 4.00 1.32 6.02
C GLU A 97 4.75 0.18 5.31
N MET A 98 6.00 -0.09 5.67
CA MET A 98 6.76 -1.25 5.16
C MET A 98 6.08 -2.57 5.54
N GLU A 99 5.57 -2.67 6.77
CA GLU A 99 4.83 -3.84 7.22
C GLU A 99 3.55 -4.06 6.43
N LEU A 100 2.79 -2.97 6.16
CA LEU A 100 1.56 -3.01 5.37
C LEU A 100 1.82 -3.38 3.91
N ALA A 101 2.93 -2.93 3.34
CA ALA A 101 3.37 -3.29 1.99
C ALA A 101 3.94 -4.71 1.89
N GLY A 102 4.11 -5.42 3.01
CA GLY A 102 4.69 -6.77 3.03
C GLY A 102 6.21 -6.80 2.86
N LEU A 103 6.89 -5.67 3.01
CA LEU A 103 8.35 -5.53 2.96
C LEU A 103 8.96 -5.97 4.29
N LYS A 104 8.93 -7.29 4.57
CA LYS A 104 9.36 -7.88 5.85
C LYS A 104 10.49 -8.90 5.69
N GLY A 105 11.35 -8.97 6.70
CA GLY A 105 12.32 -10.04 6.92
C GLY A 105 13.68 -9.86 6.24
N ASP A 106 14.67 -10.62 6.71
CA ASP A 106 16.10 -10.46 6.36
C ASP A 106 16.45 -10.77 4.89
N ARG A 107 15.49 -11.23 4.07
CA ARG A 107 15.71 -11.45 2.63
C ARG A 107 15.29 -10.25 1.77
N CYS A 108 14.61 -9.28 2.35
CA CYS A 108 14.15 -8.06 1.68
C CYS A 108 15.21 -6.97 1.86
N THR A 109 15.69 -6.42 0.75
CA THR A 109 16.77 -5.40 0.76
C THR A 109 16.30 -4.14 1.50
N GLU A 110 15.04 -3.77 1.31
CA GLU A 110 14.38 -2.65 1.95
C GLU A 110 14.33 -2.83 3.48
N ALA A 111 14.00 -4.04 3.95
CA ALA A 111 14.00 -4.36 5.38
C ALA A 111 15.40 -4.29 6.00
N GLN A 112 16.43 -4.76 5.27
CA GLN A 112 17.83 -4.63 5.70
C GLN A 112 18.25 -3.15 5.79
N LEU A 113 17.90 -2.35 4.79
CA LEU A 113 18.20 -0.92 4.76
C LEU A 113 17.44 -0.14 5.85
N PHE A 114 16.22 -0.57 6.17
CA PHE A 114 15.48 -0.04 7.32
C PHE A 114 16.19 -0.36 8.64
N ASN A 115 16.69 -1.58 8.81
CA ASN A 115 17.46 -1.95 10.00
C ASN A 115 18.78 -1.15 10.10
N GLU A 116 19.46 -0.91 8.97
CA GLU A 116 20.65 -0.03 8.90
C GLU A 116 20.29 1.40 9.33
N LEU A 117 19.16 1.93 8.85
CA LEU A 117 18.66 3.25 9.23
C LEU A 117 18.30 3.33 10.73
N PHE A 118 17.62 2.30 11.24
CA PHE A 118 17.25 2.22 12.65
C PHE A 118 18.48 2.20 13.56
N ALA A 119 19.49 1.40 13.20
CA ALA A 119 20.75 1.36 13.93
C ALA A 119 21.50 2.71 13.85
N ALA A 120 21.48 3.37 12.69
CA ALA A 120 22.08 4.69 12.52
C ALA A 120 21.41 5.75 13.41
N GLN A 121 20.07 5.74 13.51
CA GLN A 121 19.35 6.68 14.38
C GLN A 121 19.67 6.44 15.85
N LYS A 122 19.69 5.17 16.29
CA LYS A 122 20.06 4.84 17.68
C LYS A 122 21.46 5.28 18.03
N LYS A 123 22.42 5.04 17.13
CA LYS A 123 23.79 5.48 17.32
C LYS A 123 23.86 7.01 17.44
N TYR A 124 23.13 7.71 16.56
CA TYR A 124 23.04 9.17 16.60
C TYR A 124 22.34 9.71 17.86
N GLU A 125 21.38 8.98 18.43
CA GLU A 125 20.75 9.30 19.70
C GLU A 125 21.73 9.19 20.87
N GLU A 126 22.66 8.24 20.81
CA GLU A 126 23.70 8.06 21.84
C GLU A 126 24.86 9.07 21.72
N ASP A 127 25.33 9.34 20.50
CA ASP A 127 26.59 10.07 20.27
C ASP A 127 26.42 11.48 19.67
N HIS A 128 25.31 11.77 18.99
CA HIS A 128 25.05 13.00 18.22
C HIS A 128 26.11 13.38 17.19
N LEU A 129 27.00 12.45 16.80
CA LEU A 129 28.19 12.76 16.01
C LEU A 129 27.99 12.49 14.53
N ASP A 130 27.31 11.39 14.17
CA ASP A 130 27.33 10.87 12.81
C ASP A 130 26.05 11.17 12.00
N TRP A 131 25.69 12.45 11.92
CA TRP A 131 24.51 12.91 11.16
C TRP A 131 24.60 12.52 9.67
N ALA A 132 25.79 12.62 9.09
CA ALA A 132 26.01 12.32 7.68
C ALA A 132 25.73 10.85 7.37
N TYR A 133 26.10 9.93 8.27
CA TYR A 133 25.76 8.51 8.14
C TYR A 133 24.25 8.28 8.24
N LEU A 134 23.59 8.87 9.24
CA LEU A 134 22.12 8.80 9.39
C LEU A 134 21.39 9.29 8.13
N PHE A 135 21.80 10.44 7.59
CA PHE A 135 21.23 10.99 6.37
C PHE A 135 21.48 10.08 5.16
N LYS A 136 22.69 9.52 5.03
CA LYS A 136 23.02 8.58 3.95
C LYS A 136 22.17 7.31 4.01
N CYS A 137 21.95 6.73 5.19
CA CYS A 137 21.08 5.56 5.34
C CYS A 137 19.64 5.88 4.90
N SER A 138 19.13 7.09 5.20
CA SER A 138 17.80 7.51 4.78
C SER A 138 17.68 7.62 3.25
N ILE A 139 18.73 8.10 2.57
CA ILE A 139 18.80 8.17 1.10
C ILE A 139 18.80 6.77 0.50
N LYS A 140 19.65 5.87 0.99
CA LYS A 140 19.72 4.49 0.48
C LYS A 140 18.37 3.78 0.57
N LEU A 141 17.67 3.91 1.70
CA LEU A 141 16.34 3.32 1.87
C LEU A 141 15.34 3.91 0.88
N GLN A 142 15.38 5.24 0.67
CA GLN A 142 14.50 5.91 -0.30
C GLN A 142 14.74 5.44 -1.74
N GLU A 143 16.01 5.27 -2.12
CA GLU A 143 16.40 4.81 -3.46
C GLU A 143 16.03 3.34 -3.70
N ALA A 144 16.10 2.49 -2.67
CA ALA A 144 15.73 1.09 -2.77
C ALA A 144 14.23 0.87 -2.97
N ILE A 145 13.38 1.81 -2.54
CA ILE A 145 11.93 1.74 -2.79
C ILE A 145 11.66 2.17 -4.23
N ASP A 146 11.69 1.18 -5.13
CA ASP A 146 11.30 1.39 -6.51
C ASP A 146 9.78 1.47 -6.63
N VAL A 147 9.33 2.49 -7.37
CA VAL A 147 7.92 2.71 -7.69
C VAL A 147 7.87 2.75 -9.21
N SER A 148 7.87 1.57 -9.81
CA SER A 148 7.75 1.36 -11.26
C SER A 148 6.34 0.89 -11.63
N PHE A 149 5.89 1.29 -12.82
CA PHE A 149 4.56 1.01 -13.40
C PHE A 149 4.55 -0.28 -14.22
#